data_AF-A0AAV4M0W9-F1
#
_entry.id   AF-A0AAV4M0W9-F1
#
_cell.length_a   1.000
_cell.length_b   1.000
_cell.length_c   1.000
_cell.angle_alpha   90.00
_cell.angle_beta   90.00
_cell.angle_gamma   90.00
#
_symmetry.space_group_name_H-M   'P 1'
#
loop_
_entity.id
_entity.type
_entity.pdbx_description
1 polymer ?
#
loop_
_entity_poly.entity_id
_entity_poly.type
_entity_poly.pdbx_seq_one_letter_code
_entity_poly.pdbx_strand_id
1 'polypeptide(L)'
;MFANSRQWCENRFNEAAVNAVKNCRLIVLGHTPCTLSFTSGLHKEIRECNSPQYLLNKRLMLLALVENSSSLPCSVEDPAVCNAFNDVFQGKQVDWQRAELRGCLGRVPETLDNFKDTGTSSDLYKYLMLYGITWAVVYFLLICFFCLIKKTTEFDAIIYQPKDPTENILMKLMRPMTPWS
;
A
#
# COMPACT_ATOMS: atom_id res chain seq x y z
N MET A 1 4.40 8.92 -6.09
CA MET A 1 4.17 7.96 -4.99
C MET A 1 4.27 6.57 -5.59
N PHE A 2 5.40 5.88 -5.39
CA PHE A 2 5.61 4.54 -5.96
C PHE A 2 4.73 3.54 -5.23
N ALA A 3 4.01 2.69 -5.96
CA ALA A 3 3.16 1.65 -5.41
C ALA A 3 4.00 0.74 -4.50
N ASN A 4 3.76 0.84 -3.19
CA ASN A 4 4.35 -0.05 -2.20
C ASN A 4 3.81 -1.47 -2.47
N SER A 5 4.65 -2.51 -2.39
CA SER A 5 4.19 -3.90 -2.60
C SER A 5 3.09 -4.32 -1.62
N ARG A 6 2.89 -3.56 -0.54
CA ARG A 6 1.76 -3.70 0.38
C ARG A 6 0.42 -3.22 -0.18
N GLN A 7 0.38 -2.35 -1.19
CA GLN A 7 -0.78 -1.48 -1.46
C GLN A 7 -1.72 -1.91 -2.60
N TRP A 8 -1.42 -2.94 -3.42
CA TRP A 8 -2.28 -3.21 -4.59
C TRP A 8 -2.34 -4.63 -5.15
N CYS A 9 -1.98 -5.67 -4.38
CA CYS A 9 -2.06 -7.04 -4.88
C CYS A 9 -3.30 -7.76 -4.33
N GLU A 10 -4.10 -8.33 -5.22
CA GLU A 10 -5.22 -9.25 -4.95
C GLU A 10 -4.81 -10.42 -4.04
N ASN A 11 -3.52 -10.77 -4.06
CA ASN A 11 -2.87 -11.70 -3.12
C ASN A 11 -1.76 -10.96 -2.36
N ARG A 12 -2.04 -10.50 -1.15
CA ARG A 12 -1.03 -9.85 -0.30
C ARG A 12 -0.10 -10.90 0.28
N PHE A 13 1.21 -10.73 0.06
CA PHE A 13 2.22 -11.60 0.65
C PHE A 13 2.49 -11.26 2.11
N ASN A 14 2.74 -12.29 2.92
CA ASN A 14 3.31 -12.15 4.26
C ASN A 14 4.77 -11.67 4.19
N GLU A 15 5.37 -11.32 5.33
CA GLU A 15 6.74 -10.78 5.36
C GLU A 15 7.79 -11.73 4.76
N ALA A 16 7.57 -13.03 4.92
CA ALA A 16 8.44 -14.06 4.36
C ALA A 16 8.45 -14.04 2.83
N ALA A 17 7.28 -14.00 2.18
CA ALA A 17 7.20 -13.94 0.72
C ALA A 17 7.53 -12.56 0.14
N VAL A 18 7.34 -11.48 0.91
CA VAL A 18 7.84 -10.15 0.52
C VAL A 18 9.36 -10.16 0.35
N ASN A 19 10.09 -10.99 1.11
CA ASN A 19 11.53 -11.14 0.92
C ASN A 19 11.89 -11.74 -0.44
N ALA A 20 11.14 -12.75 -0.92
CA ALA A 20 11.32 -13.31 -2.25
C ALA A 20 11.07 -12.24 -3.35
N VAL A 21 10.06 -11.38 -3.17
CA VAL A 21 9.79 -10.26 -4.09
C VAL A 21 10.96 -9.27 -4.13
N LYS A 22 11.52 -8.92 -2.96
CA LYS A 22 12.70 -8.03 -2.89
C LYS A 22 13.89 -8.62 -3.63
N ASN A 23 14.21 -9.88 -3.36
CA ASN A 23 15.29 -10.60 -4.02
C ASN A 23 15.08 -10.72 -5.54
N CYS A 24 13.84 -10.98 -5.99
CA CYS A 24 13.50 -10.96 -7.42
C CYS A 24 13.85 -9.63 -8.08
N ARG A 25 13.50 -8.50 -7.45
CA ARG A 25 13.79 -7.18 -8.00
C ARG A 25 15.29 -6.91 -8.06
N LEU A 26 16.06 -7.33 -7.06
CA LEU A 26 17.52 -7.21 -7.06
C LEU A 26 18.15 -7.99 -8.21
N ILE A 27 17.68 -9.22 -8.45
CA ILE A 27 18.12 -10.06 -9.57
C ILE A 27 17.81 -9.40 -10.91
N VAL A 28 16.57 -8.96 -11.12
CA VAL A 28 16.13 -8.35 -12.40
C VAL A 28 16.85 -7.02 -12.67
N LEU A 29 17.22 -6.28 -11.61
CA LEU A 29 18.02 -5.06 -11.72
C LEU A 29 19.52 -5.34 -11.92
N GLY A 30 19.97 -6.59 -11.79
CA GLY A 30 21.38 -6.96 -11.88
C GLY A 30 22.22 -6.55 -10.66
N HIS A 31 21.57 -6.25 -9.53
CA HIS A 31 22.23 -5.93 -8.26
C HIS A 31 22.57 -7.22 -7.49
N THR A 32 23.38 -8.08 -8.11
CA THR A 32 23.80 -9.36 -7.53
C THR A 32 25.32 -9.54 -7.67
N PRO A 33 26.01 -10.03 -6.64
CA PRO A 33 27.46 -10.25 -6.68
C PRO A 33 27.86 -11.44 -7.57
N CYS A 34 26.93 -12.33 -7.90
CA CYS A 34 27.17 -13.49 -8.76
C CYS A 34 26.59 -13.29 -10.17
N THR A 35 27.18 -13.99 -11.14
CA THR A 35 26.71 -14.01 -12.53
C THR A 35 25.55 -14.99 -12.69
N LEU A 36 24.33 -14.47 -12.66
CA LEU A 36 23.13 -15.25 -12.92
C LEU A 36 22.88 -15.31 -14.43
N SER A 37 22.75 -16.52 -15.00
CA SER A 37 22.26 -16.72 -16.38
C SER A 37 20.74 -16.50 -16.49
N PHE A 38 20.19 -15.65 -15.63
CA PHE A 38 18.78 -15.29 -15.68
C PHE A 38 18.59 -14.41 -16.91
N THR A 39 17.94 -14.94 -17.95
CA THR A 39 17.59 -14.17 -19.16
C THR A 39 16.48 -13.19 -18.80
N SER A 40 16.82 -12.08 -18.13
CA SER A 40 15.87 -11.02 -17.81
C SER A 40 15.70 -10.11 -19.02
N GLY A 41 14.62 -10.31 -19.75
CA GLY A 41 14.25 -9.44 -20.87
C GLY A 41 13.53 -8.20 -20.34
N LEU A 42 14.25 -7.09 -20.21
CA LEU A 42 13.73 -5.73 -19.98
C LEU A 42 13.05 -5.42 -18.62
N HIS A 43 13.04 -4.12 -18.30
CA HIS A 43 12.31 -3.44 -17.21
C HIS A 43 10.85 -3.90 -16.97
N LYS A 44 10.21 -4.59 -17.92
CA LYS A 44 8.85 -5.15 -17.74
C LYS A 44 8.81 -6.25 -16.67
N GLU A 45 9.89 -7.00 -16.47
CA GLU A 45 9.94 -8.11 -15.51
C GLU A 45 9.91 -7.67 -14.03
N ILE A 46 10.25 -6.42 -13.71
CA ILE A 46 10.22 -5.91 -12.32
C ILE A 46 8.79 -5.93 -11.77
N ARG A 47 7.78 -5.68 -12.63
CA ARG A 47 6.37 -5.75 -12.23
C ARG A 47 5.92 -7.18 -11.98
N GLU A 48 6.42 -8.12 -12.78
CA GLU A 48 6.15 -9.56 -12.67
C GLU A 48 6.67 -10.15 -11.37
N CYS A 49 7.69 -9.56 -10.72
CA CYS A 49 8.13 -9.98 -9.39
C CYS A 49 7.02 -9.94 -8.32
N ASN A 50 5.92 -9.18 -8.53
CA ASN A 50 4.79 -9.17 -7.61
C ASN A 50 3.77 -10.30 -7.89
N SER A 51 3.89 -11.00 -9.01
CA SER A 51 3.00 -12.11 -9.39
C SER A 51 3.42 -13.39 -8.66
N PRO A 52 2.52 -14.04 -7.89
CA PRO A 52 2.84 -15.30 -7.23
C PRO A 52 3.20 -16.42 -8.20
N GLN A 53 2.54 -16.46 -9.35
CA GLN A 53 2.83 -17.42 -10.41
C GLN A 53 4.23 -17.22 -10.99
N TYR A 54 4.65 -15.97 -11.15
CA TYR A 54 6.01 -15.66 -11.62
C TYR A 54 7.06 -16.13 -10.62
N LEU A 55 6.86 -15.87 -9.32
CA LEU A 55 7.77 -16.31 -8.26
C LEU A 55 7.90 -17.84 -8.18
N LEU A 56 6.81 -18.58 -8.39
CA LEU A 56 6.83 -20.04 -8.42
C LEU A 56 7.54 -20.57 -9.68
N ASN A 57 7.14 -20.09 -10.87
CA ASN A 57 7.67 -20.55 -12.15
C ASN A 57 9.18 -20.34 -12.26
N LYS A 58 9.66 -19.21 -11.75
CA LYS A 58 11.10 -18.87 -11.72
C LYS A 58 11.82 -19.37 -10.47
N ARG A 59 11.14 -20.17 -9.62
CA ARG A 59 11.70 -20.71 -8.38
C ARG A 59 12.28 -19.62 -7.45
N LEU A 60 11.75 -18.41 -7.49
CA LEU A 60 12.21 -17.30 -6.63
C LEU A 60 11.73 -17.45 -5.18
N MET A 61 10.72 -18.29 -4.95
CA MET A 61 10.23 -18.61 -3.60
C MET A 61 11.28 -19.31 -2.71
N LEU A 62 12.35 -19.89 -3.27
CA LEU A 62 13.46 -20.41 -2.45
C LEU A 62 14.13 -19.33 -1.59
N LEU A 63 14.04 -18.06 -2.03
CA LEU A 63 14.61 -16.89 -1.39
C LEU A 63 13.61 -16.18 -0.45
N ALA A 64 12.44 -16.78 -0.21
CA ALA A 64 11.56 -16.36 0.87
C ALA A 64 12.22 -16.62 2.22
N LEU A 65 11.84 -15.88 3.26
CA LEU A 65 12.31 -16.18 4.62
C LEU A 65 11.60 -17.43 5.17
N VAL A 66 12.26 -18.14 6.06
CA VAL A 66 11.60 -19.18 6.87
C VAL A 66 10.67 -18.50 7.89
N GLU A 67 9.53 -19.12 8.20
CA GLU A 67 8.65 -18.61 9.26
C GLU A 67 9.40 -18.51 10.60
N ASN A 68 9.22 -17.39 11.31
CA ASN A 68 9.90 -17.07 12.58
C ASN A 68 11.41 -16.82 12.50
N SER A 69 12.00 -16.66 11.31
CA SER A 69 13.43 -16.38 11.14
C SER A 69 13.76 -14.88 10.99
N SER A 70 13.03 -13.98 11.65
CA SER A 70 13.23 -12.53 11.52
C SER A 70 14.64 -12.03 11.86
N SER A 71 15.44 -12.86 12.54
CA SER A 71 16.85 -12.59 12.86
C SER A 71 17.86 -13.16 11.86
N LEU A 72 17.44 -14.00 10.89
CA LEU A 72 18.34 -14.63 9.92
C LEU A 72 18.18 -13.97 8.55
N PRO A 73 19.23 -13.38 7.96
CA PRO A 73 19.14 -12.74 6.66
C PRO A 73 19.01 -13.77 5.53
N CYS A 74 18.22 -13.44 4.51
CA CYS A 74 18.20 -14.13 3.22
C CYS A 74 18.16 -13.07 2.12
N SER A 75 19.33 -12.63 1.66
CA SER A 75 19.45 -11.64 0.59
C SER A 75 20.34 -12.18 -0.52
N VAL A 76 19.96 -11.95 -1.78
CA VAL A 76 20.80 -12.27 -2.95
C VAL A 76 22.03 -11.38 -3.06
N GLU A 77 22.11 -10.32 -2.25
CA GLU A 77 23.33 -9.51 -2.11
C GLU A 77 24.44 -10.26 -1.36
N ASP A 78 24.09 -11.28 -0.56
CA ASP A 78 25.05 -12.18 0.03
C ASP A 78 25.58 -13.13 -1.07
N PRO A 79 26.91 -13.17 -1.32
CA PRO A 79 27.50 -14.06 -2.30
C PRO A 79 27.15 -15.54 -2.08
N ALA A 80 27.02 -16.00 -0.83
CA ALA A 80 26.67 -17.39 -0.53
C ALA A 80 25.26 -17.73 -1.01
N VAL A 81 24.30 -16.85 -0.74
CA VAL A 81 22.89 -16.98 -1.19
C VAL A 81 22.81 -16.87 -2.71
N CYS A 82 23.53 -15.91 -3.31
CA CYS A 82 23.55 -15.72 -4.75
C CYS A 82 24.08 -16.95 -5.49
N ASN A 83 25.23 -17.48 -5.04
CA ASN A 83 25.84 -18.66 -5.64
C ASN A 83 24.99 -19.91 -5.45
N ALA A 84 24.42 -20.12 -4.26
CA ALA A 84 23.47 -21.18 -3.97
C ALA A 84 22.26 -21.12 -4.92
N PHE A 85 21.72 -19.93 -5.15
CA PHE A 85 20.59 -19.75 -6.05
C PHE A 85 20.97 -20.01 -7.52
N ASN A 86 22.17 -19.57 -7.94
CA ASN A 86 22.70 -19.86 -9.28
C ASN A 86 22.91 -21.37 -9.51
N ASP A 87 23.43 -22.07 -8.51
CA ASP A 87 23.61 -23.52 -8.56
C ASP A 87 22.29 -24.26 -8.75
N VAL A 88 21.20 -23.81 -8.09
CA VAL A 88 19.85 -24.35 -8.33
C VAL A 88 19.37 -24.09 -9.75
N PHE A 89 19.65 -22.91 -10.32
CA PHE A 89 19.32 -22.63 -11.72
C PHE A 89 20.10 -23.49 -12.71
N GLN A 90 21.34 -23.83 -12.38
CA GLN A 90 22.17 -24.77 -13.16
C GLN A 90 21.76 -26.23 -12.94
N GLY A 91 20.74 -26.51 -12.12
CA GLY A 91 20.25 -27.86 -11.84
C GLY A 91 21.06 -28.63 -10.80
N LYS A 92 21.97 -27.97 -10.07
CA LYS A 92 22.72 -28.59 -8.98
C LYS A 92 21.88 -28.67 -7.72
N GLN A 93 22.17 -29.67 -6.89
CA GLN A 93 21.58 -29.75 -5.55
C GLN A 93 22.34 -28.85 -4.58
N VAL A 94 21.60 -28.12 -3.77
CA VAL A 94 22.13 -27.19 -2.77
C VAL A 94 21.55 -27.56 -1.42
N ASP A 95 22.43 -27.61 -0.42
CA ASP A 95 22.04 -27.81 0.97
C ASP A 95 21.69 -26.47 1.61
N TRP A 96 20.39 -26.22 1.76
CA TRP A 96 19.83 -25.00 2.34
C TRP A 96 19.89 -24.96 3.88
N GLN A 97 20.35 -26.03 4.54
CA GLN A 97 20.49 -26.08 6.01
C GLN A 97 21.82 -25.49 6.51
N ARG A 98 22.73 -25.15 5.59
CA ARG A 98 24.01 -24.50 5.89
C ARG A 98 23.79 -23.17 6.58
N ALA A 99 24.68 -22.83 7.52
CA ALA A 99 24.56 -21.66 8.39
C ALA A 99 24.25 -20.34 7.64
N GLU A 100 24.88 -20.15 6.49
CA GLU A 100 24.72 -18.98 5.60
C GLU A 100 23.35 -18.91 4.91
N LEU A 101 22.68 -20.06 4.72
CA LEU A 101 21.42 -20.18 3.98
C LEU A 101 20.20 -20.44 4.87
N ARG A 102 20.38 -20.63 6.18
CA ARG A 102 19.30 -20.98 7.13
C ARG A 102 18.14 -19.98 7.16
N GLY A 103 18.38 -18.72 6.78
CA GLY A 103 17.33 -17.72 6.68
C GLY A 103 16.42 -17.91 5.45
N CYS A 104 16.88 -18.62 4.43
CA CYS A 104 16.15 -18.85 3.19
C CYS A 104 15.28 -20.11 3.27
N LEU A 105 14.12 -20.07 2.62
CA LEU A 105 13.17 -21.18 2.59
C LEU A 105 13.76 -22.44 1.94
N GLY A 106 14.55 -22.26 0.87
CA GLY A 106 15.31 -23.33 0.22
C GLY A 106 14.49 -24.42 -0.49
N ARG A 107 13.16 -24.31 -0.47
CA ARG A 107 12.24 -25.20 -1.18
C ARG A 107 11.17 -24.39 -1.89
N VAL A 108 10.69 -24.90 -3.02
CA VAL A 108 9.50 -24.35 -3.68
C VAL A 108 8.28 -24.87 -2.92
N PRO A 109 7.42 -24.00 -2.36
CA PRO A 109 6.22 -24.46 -1.68
C PRO A 109 5.20 -24.99 -2.69
N GLU A 110 4.48 -26.05 -2.31
CA GLU A 110 3.41 -26.64 -3.13
C GLU A 110 2.18 -25.72 -3.20
N THR A 111 1.89 -25.01 -2.11
CA THR A 111 0.80 -24.04 -2.02
C THR A 111 1.31 -22.70 -1.49
N LEU A 112 0.69 -21.61 -1.96
CA LEU A 112 1.02 -20.24 -1.55
C LEU A 112 0.20 -19.75 -0.35
N ASP A 113 -0.69 -20.59 0.19
CA ASP A 113 -1.64 -20.15 1.21
C ASP A 113 -0.96 -19.74 2.52
N ASN A 114 0.13 -20.40 2.90
CA ASN A 114 0.96 -20.02 4.05
C ASN A 114 1.70 -18.69 3.84
N PHE A 115 1.80 -18.24 2.59
CA PHE A 115 2.48 -17.00 2.22
C PHE A 115 1.52 -15.83 2.01
N LYS A 116 0.21 -16.03 2.20
CA LYS A 116 -0.79 -14.97 2.15
C LYS A 116 -0.93 -14.28 3.51
N ASP A 117 -0.97 -12.95 3.50
CA ASP A 117 -1.25 -12.14 4.69
C ASP A 117 -2.75 -12.20 4.99
N THR A 118 -3.15 -13.04 5.94
CA THR A 118 -4.53 -13.19 6.42
C THR A 118 -4.86 -12.30 7.61
N GLY A 119 -3.84 -11.67 8.22
CA GLY A 119 -3.95 -11.01 9.53
C GLY A 119 -4.28 -9.53 9.48
N THR A 120 -4.29 -8.90 8.31
CA THR A 120 -4.54 -7.46 8.19
C THR A 120 -5.84 -7.15 7.47
N SER A 121 -6.68 -6.28 8.06
CA SER A 121 -7.89 -5.78 7.42
C SER A 121 -7.56 -5.16 6.05
N SER A 122 -8.42 -5.43 5.07
CA SER A 122 -8.28 -4.97 3.69
C SER A 122 -7.93 -3.47 3.65
N ASP A 123 -6.99 -3.07 2.80
CA ASP A 123 -6.64 -1.65 2.67
C ASP A 123 -7.83 -0.84 2.15
N LEU A 124 -8.78 -1.45 1.44
CA LEU A 124 -10.06 -0.84 1.12
C LEU A 124 -10.85 -0.51 2.39
N TYR A 125 -10.90 -1.42 3.36
CA TYR A 125 -11.55 -1.18 4.65
C TYR A 125 -10.87 -0.06 5.42
N LYS A 126 -9.53 -0.03 5.45
CA LYS A 126 -8.78 1.07 6.07
C LYS A 126 -9.02 2.41 5.37
N TYR A 127 -9.05 2.43 4.04
CA TYR A 127 -9.40 3.63 3.27
C TYR A 127 -10.82 4.10 3.56
N LEU A 128 -11.79 3.17 3.62
CA LEU A 128 -13.17 3.49 3.95
C LEU A 128 -13.29 4.09 5.36
N MET A 129 -12.58 3.51 6.33
CA MET A 129 -12.53 4.00 7.71
C MET A 129 -11.87 5.37 7.79
N LEU A 130 -10.73 5.57 7.11
CA LEU A 130 -10.04 6.85 7.08
C LEU A 130 -10.89 7.94 6.41
N TYR A 131 -11.56 7.59 5.30
CA TYR A 131 -12.50 8.46 4.62
C TYR A 131 -13.65 8.86 5.54
N GLY A 132 -14.27 7.89 6.23
CA GLY A 132 -15.34 8.14 7.19
C GLY A 132 -14.92 9.06 8.34
N ILE A 133 -13.77 8.80 8.96
CA ILE A 133 -13.22 9.64 10.04
C ILE A 133 -12.94 11.05 9.53
N THR A 134 -12.31 11.18 8.37
CA THR A 134 -11.97 12.48 7.77
C THR A 134 -13.23 13.31 7.54
N TRP A 135 -14.28 12.71 6.96
CA TRP A 135 -15.54 13.42 6.73
C TRP A 135 -16.26 13.77 8.03
N ALA A 136 -16.23 12.90 9.05
CA ALA A 136 -16.80 13.22 10.35
C ALA A 136 -16.14 14.46 10.98
N VAL A 137 -14.81 14.57 10.89
CA VAL A 137 -14.07 15.76 11.35
C VAL A 137 -14.45 17.00 10.54
N VAL A 138 -14.53 16.89 9.21
CA VAL A 138 -14.94 18.02 8.35
C VAL A 138 -16.35 18.50 8.69
N TYR A 139 -17.31 17.59 8.87
CA TYR A 139 -18.67 17.94 9.28
C TYR A 139 -18.71 18.61 10.64
N PHE A 140 -17.94 18.10 11.61
CA PHE A 140 -17.83 18.73 12.92
C PHE A 140 -17.29 20.16 12.83
N LEU A 141 -16.23 20.38 12.06
CA LEU A 141 -15.67 21.72 11.84
C LEU A 141 -16.66 22.65 11.14
N LEU A 142 -17.41 22.16 10.15
CA LEU A 142 -18.48 22.95 9.51
C LEU A 142 -19.57 23.35 10.50
N ILE A 143 -20.03 22.43 11.35
CA ILE A 143 -21.04 22.73 12.38
C ILE A 143 -20.50 23.78 13.36
N CYS A 144 -19.27 23.61 13.86
CA CYS A 144 -18.61 24.59 14.73
C CYS A 144 -18.51 25.96 14.05
N PHE A 145 -18.15 26.01 12.77
CA PHE A 145 -18.08 27.24 11.99
C PHE A 145 -19.44 27.95 11.91
N PHE A 146 -20.52 27.23 11.60
CA PHE A 146 -21.87 27.80 11.58
C PHE A 146 -22.34 28.26 12.96
N CYS A 147 -22.05 27.50 14.02
CA CYS A 147 -22.33 27.91 15.40
C CYS A 147 -21.58 29.18 15.79
N LEU A 148 -20.31 29.30 15.39
CA LEU A 148 -19.50 30.50 15.64
C LEU A 148 -20.06 31.70 14.90
N ILE A 149 -20.33 31.59 13.60
CA ILE A 149 -20.98 32.68 12.84
C ILE A 149 -22.27 33.10 13.53
N LYS A 150 -23.17 32.16 13.84
CA LYS A 150 -24.45 32.47 14.50
C LYS A 150 -24.29 33.22 15.83
N LYS A 151 -23.19 33.02 16.55
CA LYS A 151 -22.93 33.65 17.85
C LYS A 151 -22.17 34.97 17.75
N THR A 152 -21.33 35.13 16.73
CA THR A 152 -20.52 36.34 16.55
C THR A 152 -21.22 37.38 15.68
N THR A 153 -22.13 36.97 14.80
CA THR A 153 -22.94 37.89 14.01
C THR A 153 -24.27 38.16 14.70
N GLU A 154 -24.34 39.28 15.42
CA GLU A 154 -25.59 40.00 15.69
C GLU A 154 -26.08 40.56 14.34
N PHE A 155 -26.68 39.70 13.49
CA PHE A 155 -27.27 40.13 12.21
C PHE A 155 -28.55 40.97 12.38
N ASP A 156 -28.86 41.43 13.60
CA ASP A 156 -30.01 42.28 13.90
C ASP A 156 -29.83 43.74 13.43
N ALA A 157 -28.60 44.17 13.09
CA ALA A 157 -28.33 45.59 12.78
C ALA A 157 -28.09 45.91 11.28
N ILE A 158 -27.93 44.93 10.39
CA ILE A 158 -27.62 45.18 8.96
C ILE A 158 -28.85 45.04 8.05
N ILE A 159 -29.94 44.45 8.54
CA ILE A 159 -31.17 44.29 7.77
C ILE A 159 -32.29 45.00 8.51
N TYR A 160 -32.27 46.34 8.47
CA TYR A 160 -33.50 47.09 8.69
C TYR A 160 -34.52 46.59 7.67
N GLN A 161 -35.52 45.84 8.14
CA GLN A 161 -36.69 45.52 7.34
C GLN A 161 -37.59 46.76 7.35
N PRO A 162 -37.84 47.38 6.18
CA PRO A 162 -38.84 48.42 6.07
C PRO A 162 -40.17 47.97 6.66
N LYS A 163 -40.65 48.62 7.71
CA LYS A 163 -42.02 48.40 8.19
C LYS A 163 -43.04 49.15 7.33
N ASP A 164 -42.62 50.23 6.67
CA ASP A 164 -43.49 51.07 5.88
C ASP A 164 -43.58 50.64 4.40
N PRO A 165 -44.79 50.65 3.80
CA PRO A 165 -45.03 50.21 2.43
C PRO A 165 -44.41 51.13 1.36
N THR A 166 -43.95 52.33 1.75
CA THR A 166 -43.35 53.38 0.91
C THR A 166 -41.87 53.17 0.62
N GLU A 167 -41.22 52.22 1.27
CA GLU A 167 -39.78 52.02 1.09
C GLU A 167 -39.41 51.27 -0.20
N ASN A 168 -38.17 51.50 -0.64
CA ASN A 168 -37.65 51.24 -1.98
C ASN A 168 -37.98 49.85 -2.54
N ILE A 169 -38.51 49.84 -3.77
CA ILE A 169 -38.93 48.64 -4.54
C ILE A 169 -37.79 47.60 -4.65
N LEU A 170 -36.53 48.05 -4.69
CA LEU A 170 -35.35 47.20 -4.74
C LEU A 170 -35.26 46.24 -3.53
N MET A 171 -35.66 46.69 -2.33
CA MET A 171 -35.65 45.84 -1.13
C MET A 171 -36.76 44.78 -1.17
N LYS A 172 -37.92 45.06 -1.79
CA LYS A 172 -39.00 44.07 -1.98
C LYS A 172 -38.58 42.96 -2.94
N LEU A 173 -37.80 43.28 -3.97
CA LEU A 173 -37.33 42.29 -4.96
C LEU A 173 -36.32 41.30 -4.37
N MET A 174 -35.48 41.73 -3.41
CA MET A 174 -34.48 40.86 -2.78
C MET A 174 -35.02 39.97 -1.65
N ARG A 175 -36.26 40.22 -1.18
CA ARG A 175 -36.92 39.48 -0.09
C ARG A 175 -37.06 37.95 -0.28
N PRO A 176 -37.31 37.40 -1.49
CA PRO A 176 -37.40 35.94 -1.67
C PRO A 176 -36.04 35.24 -1.67
N MET A 177 -34.94 36.00 -1.77
CA MET A 177 -33.57 35.44 -1.75
C MET A 177 -32.95 35.43 -0.35
N THR A 178 -33.63 36.02 0.63
CA THR A 178 -33.24 35.91 2.04
C THR A 178 -33.91 34.69 2.68
N PRO A 179 -33.20 33.89 3.50
CA PRO A 179 -33.69 32.61 4.01
C PRO A 179 -34.80 32.70 5.08
N TRP A 180 -35.35 33.89 5.32
CA TRP A 180 -36.33 34.14 6.37
C TRP A 180 -37.46 35.01 5.82
N SER A 181 -38.52 34.35 5.33
CA SER A 181 -39.84 34.96 5.12
C SER A 181 -40.61 35.02 6.43
#